data_AF-A0A1I2QJF4-F1
#
_entry.id   AF-A0A1I2QJF4-F1
#
_cell.length_a   1.000
_cell.length_b   1.000
_cell.length_c   1.000
_cell.angle_alpha   90.00
_cell.angle_beta   90.00
_cell.angle_gamma   90.00
#
_symmetry.space_group_name_H-M   'P 1'
#
loop_
_entity.id
_entity.type
_entity.pdbx_description
1 polymer ?
#
loop_
_entity_poly.entity_id
_entity_poly.type
_entity_poly.pdbx_seq_one_letter_code
_entity_poly.pdbx_strand_id
1 'polypeptide(L)' 'MRDITPQELMNRLDQCIAALGRGNTVLKTLGLQKAQTEKDYKVRQAQEILKLRAEGNPVTIIQDLVKGNEEVAELRL' A
#
# COMPACT_ATOMS: atom_id res chain seq x y z
N MET A 1 28.71 18.20 -32.38
CA MET A 1 27.58 17.47 -31.74
C MET A 1 26.61 17.16 -32.87
N ARG A 2 26.17 15.90 -33.05
CA ARG A 2 25.25 15.56 -34.16
C ARG A 2 23.84 16.00 -33.76
N ASP A 3 23.18 16.76 -34.62
CA ASP A 3 21.80 17.20 -34.36
C ASP A 3 20.84 16.01 -34.39
N ILE A 4 19.93 15.96 -33.41
CA ILE A 4 18.86 14.96 -33.37
C ILE A 4 17.93 15.19 -34.56
N THR A 5 17.64 14.13 -35.31
CA THR A 5 16.66 14.20 -36.39
C THR A 5 15.25 14.29 -35.79
N PRO A 6 14.29 14.91 -36.51
CA PRO A 6 12.89 14.92 -36.07
C PRO A 6 12.35 13.52 -35.78
N GLN A 7 12.74 12.50 -36.56
CA GLN A 7 12.32 11.12 -36.33
C GLN A 7 12.86 10.57 -35.01
N GLU A 8 14.12 10.83 -34.68
CA GLU A 8 14.73 10.39 -33.43
C GLU A 8 14.07 11.10 -32.22
N LEU A 9 13.69 12.36 -32.38
CA LEU A 9 12.93 13.09 -31.36
C LEU A 9 11.56 12.45 -31.10
N MET A 10 10.83 12.11 -32.17
CA MET A 10 9.53 11.45 -32.08
C MET A 10 9.64 10.07 -31.41
N ASN A 11 10.63 9.27 -31.79
CA ASN A 11 10.87 7.96 -31.17
C ASN A 11 11.12 8.08 -29.66
N ARG A 12 11.91 9.07 -29.23
CA ARG A 12 12.16 9.34 -27.80
C ARG A 12 10.89 9.78 -27.08
N LEU A 13 10.07 10.61 -27.71
CA LEU A 13 8.80 11.05 -27.15
C LEU A 13 7.87 9.85 -26.91
N ASP A 14 7.75 8.96 -27.90
CA ASP A 14 6.92 7.76 -27.79
C ASP A 14 7.42 6.82 -26.68
N GLN A 15 8.74 6.66 -26.55
CA GLN A 15 9.34 5.89 -25.45
C GLN A 15 9.01 6.49 -24.09
N CYS A 16 9.09 7.82 -23.94
CA CYS A 16 8.72 8.51 -22.71
C CYS A 16 7.23 8.35 -22.39
N ILE A 17 6.34 8.52 -23.37
CA ILE A 17 4.90 8.32 -23.21
C ILE A 17 4.60 6.89 -22.75
N ALA A 18 5.22 5.89 -23.39
CA ALA A 18 5.04 4.50 -23.03
C ALA A 18 5.57 4.20 -21.61
N ALA A 19 6.70 4.79 -21.22
CA ALA A 19 7.25 4.66 -19.88
C ALA A 19 6.32 5.28 -18.81
N LEU A 20 5.80 6.48 -19.06
CA LEU A 20 4.82 7.13 -18.18
C LEU A 20 3.52 6.33 -18.08
N GLY A 21 3.05 5.77 -19.20
CA GLY A 21 1.87 4.90 -19.22
C GLY A 21 2.05 3.68 -18.30
N ARG A 22 3.20 2.99 -18.41
CA ARG A 22 3.53 1.86 -17.51
C ARG A 22 3.64 2.31 -16.05
N GLY A 23 4.29 3.44 -15.80
CA GLY A 23 4.42 4.01 -14.46
C GLY A 23 3.05 4.27 -13.81
N ASN A 24 2.11 4.87 -14.55
CA ASN A 24 0.75 5.11 -14.08
C ASN A 24 0.01 3.83 -13.75
N THR A 25 0.14 2.78 -14.56
CA THR A 25 -0.46 1.47 -14.28
C THR A 25 0.11 0.87 -13.00
N VAL A 26 1.42 0.90 -12.80
CA VAL A 26 2.07 0.39 -11.58
C VAL A 26 1.62 1.17 -10.35
N LEU A 27 1.61 2.50 -10.42
CA LEU A 27 1.16 3.36 -9.32
C LEU A 27 -0.29 3.09 -8.93
N LYS A 28 -1.18 2.91 -9.91
CA LYS A 28 -2.58 2.55 -9.66
C LYS A 28 -2.67 1.21 -8.92
N THR A 29 -1.95 0.19 -9.38
CA THR A 29 -1.94 -1.13 -8.75
C THR A 29 -1.42 -1.06 -7.31
N LEU A 30 -0.28 -0.40 -7.09
CA LEU A 30 0.28 -0.22 -5.75
C LEU A 30 -0.65 0.57 -4.84
N GLY A 31 -1.32 1.61 -5.36
CA GLY A 31 -2.31 2.37 -4.61
C GLY A 31 -3.49 1.53 -4.15
N LEU A 32 -4.01 0.66 -5.02
CA LEU A 32 -5.09 -0.27 -4.68
C LEU A 32 -4.64 -1.31 -3.65
N GLN A 33 -3.44 -1.88 -3.81
CA GLN A 33 -2.87 -2.83 -2.88
C GLN A 33 -2.68 -2.20 -1.49
N LYS A 34 -2.09 -1.00 -1.42
CA LYS A 34 -1.94 -0.24 -0.17
C LYS A 34 -3.27 0.00 0.52
N ALA A 35 -4.28 0.46 -0.23
CA ALA A 35 -5.62 0.70 0.32
C ALA A 35 -6.26 -0.58 0.86
N GLN A 36 -6.06 -1.71 0.17
CA GLN A 36 -6.57 -3.00 0.60
C GLN A 36 -5.86 -3.48 1.88
N THR A 37 -4.52 -3.41 1.94
CA THR A 37 -3.77 -3.77 3.16
C THR A 37 -4.15 -2.89 4.35
N GLU A 38 -4.29 -1.57 4.18
CA GLU A 38 -4.75 -0.67 5.25
C GLU A 38 -6.14 -1.03 5.76
N LYS A 39 -7.05 -1.39 4.85
CA LYS A 39 -8.40 -1.85 5.19
C LYS A 39 -8.33 -3.15 6.00
N ASP A 40 -7.57 -4.12 5.54
CA ASP A 40 -7.46 -5.44 6.19
C ASP A 40 -6.85 -5.31 7.58
N TYR A 41 -5.78 -4.52 7.72
CA TYR A 41 -5.20 -4.17 9.02
C TYR A 41 -6.23 -3.56 9.97
N LYS A 42 -7.01 -2.55 9.54
CA LYS A 42 -8.02 -1.90 10.39
C LYS A 42 -9.13 -2.87 10.80
N VAL A 43 -9.57 -3.74 9.90
CA VAL A 43 -10.60 -4.74 10.21
C VAL A 43 -10.07 -5.73 11.24
N ARG A 44 -8.88 -6.29 11.05
CA ARG A 44 -8.27 -7.26 11.98
C ARG A 44 -7.95 -6.63 13.33
N GLN A 45 -7.42 -5.41 13.34
CA GLN A 45 -7.21 -4.63 14.57
C GLN A 45 -8.53 -4.45 15.35
N ALA A 46 -9.61 -4.07 14.68
CA ALA A 46 -10.91 -3.87 15.34
C ALA A 46 -11.49 -5.19 15.90
N GLN A 47 -11.35 -6.29 15.15
CA GLN A 47 -11.76 -7.62 15.59
C GLN A 47 -10.99 -8.05 16.83
N GLU A 48 -9.67 -7.87 16.85
CA GLU A 48 -8.83 -8.26 18.01
C GLU A 48 -9.11 -7.40 19.23
N ILE A 49 -9.33 -6.09 19.06
CA ILE A 49 -9.79 -5.21 20.14
C ILE A 49 -11.11 -5.72 20.75
N LEU A 50 -12.08 -6.07 19.91
CA LEU A 50 -13.39 -6.52 20.37
C LEU A 50 -13.29 -7.86 21.12
N LYS A 51 -12.48 -8.79 20.61
CA LYS A 51 -12.18 -10.06 21.25
C LYS A 51 -11.55 -9.85 22.63
N LEU A 52 -10.47 -9.07 22.72
CA LEU A 52 -9.79 -8.80 23.99
C LEU A 52 -10.69 -8.11 25.01
N ARG A 53 -11.59 -7.22 24.56
CA ARG A 53 -12.63 -6.63 25.43
C ARG A 53 -13.61 -7.68 25.95
N ALA A 54 -14.06 -8.60 25.10
CA ALA A 54 -14.97 -9.67 25.49
C ALA A 54 -14.33 -10.65 26.48
N GLU A 55 -13.01 -10.85 26.37
CA GLU A 55 -12.19 -11.63 27.31
C GLU A 55 -11.93 -10.91 28.65
N GLY A 56 -12.36 -9.65 28.79
CA GLY A 56 -12.25 -8.89 30.04
C GLY A 56 -10.90 -8.18 30.23
N ASN A 57 -10.08 -8.06 29.19
CA ASN A 57 -8.81 -7.34 29.28
C ASN A 57 -9.04 -5.85 29.59
N PRO A 58 -8.23 -5.23 30.48
CA PRO A 58 -8.31 -3.80 30.74
C PRO A 58 -8.07 -2.97 29.48
N VAL A 59 -8.93 -1.98 29.24
CA VAL A 59 -8.84 -1.09 28.05
C VAL A 59 -7.47 -0.40 27.92
N THR A 60 -6.80 -0.17 29.05
CA THR A 60 -5.48 0.46 29.11
C THR A 60 -4.38 -0.35 28.44
N ILE A 61 -4.49 -1.69 28.38
CA ILE A 61 -3.46 -2.57 27.80
C ILE A 61 -3.83 -3.15 26.44
N ILE A 62 -5.10 -3.09 26.04
CA ILE A 62 -5.58 -3.73 24.80
C ILE A 62 -4.80 -3.25 23.56
N GLN A 63 -4.48 -1.96 23.47
CA GLN A 63 -3.72 -1.45 22.32
C GLN A 63 -2.30 -2.03 22.23
N ASP A 64 -1.66 -2.30 23.37
CA ASP A 64 -0.33 -2.89 23.41
C ASP A 64 -0.39 -4.37 23.04
N LEU A 65 -1.41 -5.08 23.53
CA LEU A 65 -1.67 -6.48 23.17
C LEU A 65 -1.94 -6.64 21.66
N VAL A 66 -2.77 -5.76 21.08
CA VAL A 66 -3.10 -5.80 19.65
C VAL A 66 -1.89 -5.49 18.79
N LYS A 67 -1.01 -4.55 19.21
CA LYS A 67 0.24 -4.26 18.49
C LYS A 67 1.27 -5.38 18.62
N GLY A 68 1.25 -6.11 19.74
CA GLY A 68 2.11 -7.27 19.97
C GLY A 68 1.61 -8.55 19.32
N ASN A 69 0.38 -8.58 18.81
CA ASN A 69 -0.17 -9.72 18.09
C ASN A 69 0.47 -9.80 16.69
N GLU A 70 1.22 -10.87 16.43
CA GLU A 70 1.95 -11.09 15.18
C GLU A 70 1.04 -11.00 13.94
N GLU A 71 -0.13 -11.65 13.97
CA GLU A 71 -1.07 -11.64 12.83
C GLU A 71 -1.59 -10.23 12.52
N VAL A 72 -1.79 -9.39 13.53
CA VAL A 72 -2.22 -8.00 13.34
C VAL A 72 -1.04 -7.13 12.89
N ALA A 73 0.15 -7.37 13.42
CA ALA A 73 1.36 -6.63 13.11
C ALA A 73 1.83 -6.87 11.66
N GLU A 74 1.72 -8.09 11.15
CA GLU A 74 2.08 -8.46 9.76
C GLU A 74 1.23 -7.72 8.72
N LEU A 75 0.00 -7.37 9.06
CA LEU A 75 -0.89 -6.62 8.18
C LEU A 75 -0.60 -5.12 8.19
N ARG A 76 0.18 -4.62 9.16
CA ARG A 76 0.46 -3.20 9.29
C ARG A 76 1.45 -2.77 8.21
N LEU A 77 0.93 -2.00 7.26
CA LEU A 77 1.69 -1.37 6.18
C LEU A 77 2.59 -0.23 6.69
#